data_AF-A0A5C7VGD0-F1
#
_entry.id   AF-A0A5C7VGD0-F1
#
_cell.length_a   1.000
_cell.length_b   1.000
_cell.length_c   1.000
_cell.angle_alpha   90.00
_cell.angle_beta   90.00
_cell.angle_gamma   90.00
#
_symmetry.space_group_name_H-M   'P 1'
#
loop_
_entity.id
_entity.type
_entity.pdbx_description
1 polymer ?
#
loop_
_entity_poly.entity_id
_entity_poly.type
_entity_poly.pdbx_seq_one_letter_code
_entity_poly.pdbx_strand_id
1 'polypeptide(L)'
;TVTDELARGGHDLAQRTELQAGAVQKTAASMEQIAGTVQQTAGTAVQVAEQGQRAAETAQGSGSAVATVNEAFQGIETSSRRVADIVQVIEGIAFQTNILALNAAVEAARAGEQGRGFAVVAGEVRALAQRSAGAAKEVRELITASTDQVADSSQRMQRVNTAISQTVDEVGQMGRLVQHISQAAREQSAGIADVNRAVAELDHMTQENSALVEQTAAVVDTLQQRSVTLKRSLQVFRI
;
A
#
# COMPACT_ATOMS: atom_id res chain seq x y z
N THR A 1 71.31 -18.74 12.50
CA THR A 1 71.67 -17.93 13.69
C THR A 1 70.45 -17.18 14.19
N VAL A 2 70.49 -16.55 15.37
CA VAL A 2 69.35 -15.71 15.86
C VAL A 2 68.93 -14.65 14.83
N THR A 3 69.89 -14.11 14.07
CA THR A 3 69.61 -13.18 12.95
C THR A 3 68.79 -13.80 11.82
N ASP A 4 69.01 -15.07 11.46
CA ASP A 4 68.22 -15.75 10.42
C ASP A 4 66.78 -16.01 10.88
N GLU A 5 66.58 -16.30 12.17
CA GLU A 5 65.26 -16.47 12.76
C GLU A 5 64.49 -15.15 12.78
N LEU A 6 65.15 -14.05 13.17
CA LEU A 6 64.56 -12.71 13.13
C LEU A 6 64.22 -12.27 11.70
N ALA A 7 65.08 -12.55 10.72
CA ALA A 7 64.81 -12.27 9.32
C ALA A 7 63.59 -13.05 8.81
N ARG A 8 63.49 -14.35 9.13
CA ARG A 8 62.31 -15.17 8.79
C ARG A 8 61.04 -14.66 9.44
N GLY A 9 61.08 -14.32 10.74
CA GLY A 9 59.94 -13.76 11.46
C GLY A 9 59.47 -12.42 10.90
N GLY A 10 60.40 -11.55 10.52
CA GLY A 10 60.09 -10.29 9.84
C GLY A 10 59.44 -10.50 8.47
N HIS A 11 59.90 -11.49 7.69
CA HIS A 11 59.31 -11.83 6.40
C HIS A 11 57.88 -12.40 6.53
N ASP A 12 57.63 -13.28 7.52
CA ASP A 12 56.28 -13.78 7.81
C ASP A 12 55.33 -12.64 8.23
N LEU A 13 55.81 -11.74 9.10
CA LEU A 13 55.04 -10.56 9.50
C LEU A 13 54.74 -9.64 8.31
N ALA A 14 55.70 -9.43 7.41
CA ALA A 14 55.51 -8.66 6.18
C ALA A 14 54.39 -9.26 5.33
N GLN A 15 54.46 -10.57 5.05
CA GLN A 15 53.47 -11.27 4.23
C GLN A 15 52.07 -11.19 4.86
N ARG A 16 51.96 -11.38 6.18
CA ARG A 16 50.68 -11.27 6.89
C ARG A 16 50.14 -9.86 6.89
N THR A 17 51.00 -8.85 7.02
CA THR A 17 50.61 -7.43 6.96
C THR A 17 50.08 -7.06 5.58
N GLU A 18 50.69 -7.56 4.50
CA GLU A 18 50.25 -7.32 3.13
C GLU A 18 48.88 -7.99 2.85
N LEU A 19 48.69 -9.23 3.31
CA LEU A 19 47.38 -9.90 3.24
C LEU A 19 46.30 -9.17 4.05
N GLN A 20 46.66 -8.67 5.24
CA GLN A 20 45.77 -7.89 6.09
C GLN A 20 45.37 -6.57 5.42
N ALA A 21 46.31 -5.86 4.80
CA ALA A 21 46.02 -4.63 4.05
C ALA A 21 44.98 -4.87 2.95
N GLY A 22 45.15 -5.94 2.17
CA GLY A 22 44.17 -6.31 1.14
C GLY A 22 42.79 -6.66 1.71
N ALA A 23 42.74 -7.33 2.87
CA ALA A 23 41.48 -7.65 3.55
C ALA A 23 40.78 -6.39 4.10
N VAL A 24 41.54 -5.45 4.67
CA VAL A 24 41.04 -4.16 5.17
C VAL A 24 40.45 -3.34 4.03
N GLN A 25 41.15 -3.20 2.90
CA GLN A 25 40.64 -2.48 1.72
C GLN A 25 39.36 -3.10 1.17
N LYS A 26 39.30 -4.43 1.05
CA LYS A 26 38.10 -5.12 0.57
C LYS A 26 36.92 -4.94 1.53
N THR A 27 37.19 -4.94 2.83
CA THR A 27 36.18 -4.70 3.86
C THR A 27 35.67 -3.27 3.78
N ALA A 28 36.55 -2.27 3.67
CA ALA A 28 36.18 -0.87 3.50
C ALA A 28 35.27 -0.65 2.28
N ALA A 29 35.65 -1.19 1.11
CA ALA A 29 34.84 -1.10 -0.11
C ALA A 29 33.45 -1.76 0.04
N SER A 30 33.40 -2.90 0.74
CA SER A 30 32.12 -3.57 1.04
C SER A 30 31.25 -2.73 1.96
N MET A 31 31.84 -2.07 2.96
CA MET A 31 31.13 -1.19 3.88
C MET A 31 30.60 0.07 3.20
N GLU A 32 31.32 0.67 2.26
CA GLU A 32 30.83 1.78 1.45
C GLU A 32 29.61 1.37 0.60
N GLN A 33 29.67 0.20 -0.03
CA GLN A 33 28.53 -0.31 -0.80
C GLN A 33 27.32 -0.53 0.11
N ILE A 34 27.50 -1.14 1.29
CA ILE A 34 26.43 -1.35 2.26
C ILE A 34 25.86 0.01 2.72
N ALA A 35 26.70 0.98 3.03
CA ALA A 35 26.28 2.33 3.41
C ALA A 35 25.37 2.96 2.34
N GLY A 36 25.77 2.85 1.06
CA GLY A 36 24.96 3.32 -0.06
C GLY A 36 23.59 2.63 -0.14
N THR A 37 23.56 1.29 0.02
CA THR A 37 22.28 0.55 -0.01
C THR A 37 21.35 0.89 1.15
N VAL A 38 21.90 1.14 2.35
CA VAL A 38 21.11 1.56 3.52
C VAL A 38 20.55 2.96 3.32
N GLN A 39 21.35 3.89 2.79
CA GLN A 39 20.89 5.25 2.46
C GLN A 39 19.79 5.23 1.40
N GLN A 40 19.94 4.41 0.35
CA GLN A 40 18.90 4.22 -0.66
C GLN A 40 17.62 3.63 -0.03
N THR A 41 17.74 2.64 0.85
CA THR A 41 16.61 2.02 1.55
C THR A 41 15.84 3.06 2.39
N ALA A 42 16.55 3.93 3.12
CA ALA A 42 15.94 5.02 3.86
C ALA A 42 15.20 6.01 2.93
N GLY A 43 15.80 6.38 1.80
CA GLY A 43 15.17 7.24 0.80
C GLY A 43 13.90 6.63 0.20
N THR A 44 13.95 5.35 -0.18
CA THR A 44 12.79 4.60 -0.68
C THR A 44 11.69 4.50 0.37
N ALA A 45 12.04 4.27 1.64
CA ALA A 45 11.05 4.24 2.72
C ALA A 45 10.28 5.57 2.82
N VAL A 46 10.96 6.73 2.74
CA VAL A 46 10.29 8.04 2.73
C VAL A 46 9.33 8.17 1.54
N GLN A 47 9.75 7.79 0.34
CA GLN A 47 8.88 7.85 -0.85
C GLN A 47 7.65 6.95 -0.72
N VAL A 48 7.81 5.74 -0.18
CA VAL A 48 6.69 4.82 0.06
C VAL A 48 5.72 5.39 1.10
N ALA A 49 6.21 6.06 2.15
CA ALA A 49 5.36 6.74 3.12
C ALA A 49 4.50 7.84 2.46
N GLU A 50 5.11 8.70 1.64
CA GLU A 50 4.40 9.75 0.92
C GLU A 50 3.37 9.20 -0.08
N GLN A 51 3.71 8.11 -0.77
CA GLN A 51 2.78 7.45 -1.68
C GLN A 51 1.61 6.79 -0.94
N GLY A 52 1.89 6.15 0.21
CA GLY A 52 0.86 5.63 1.11
C GLY A 52 -0.10 6.71 1.58
N GLN A 53 0.43 7.86 2.02
CA GLN A 53 -0.40 8.98 2.47
C GLN A 53 -1.36 9.47 1.37
N ARG A 54 -0.86 9.66 0.14
CA ARG A 54 -1.71 10.04 -1.01
C ARG A 54 -2.77 8.98 -1.34
N ALA A 55 -2.43 7.70 -1.20
CA ALA A 55 -3.38 6.61 -1.41
C ALA A 55 -4.48 6.63 -0.34
N ALA A 56 -4.15 6.87 0.93
CA ALA A 56 -5.11 7.02 2.01
C ALA A 56 -6.07 8.21 1.77
N GLU A 57 -5.54 9.36 1.36
CA GLU A 57 -6.34 10.55 1.02
C GLU A 57 -7.32 10.27 -0.13
N THR A 58 -6.85 9.57 -1.18
CA THR A 58 -7.67 9.17 -2.32
C THR A 58 -8.78 8.20 -1.91
N ALA A 59 -8.45 7.23 -1.05
CA ALA A 59 -9.43 6.29 -0.51
C ALA A 59 -10.48 7.00 0.36
N GLN A 60 -10.09 7.95 1.21
CA GLN A 60 -11.02 8.77 1.98
C GLN A 60 -11.95 9.61 1.08
N GLY A 61 -11.41 10.23 0.03
CA GLY A 61 -12.21 10.94 -0.97
C GLY A 61 -13.21 10.03 -1.69
N SER A 62 -12.78 8.80 -2.01
CA SER A 62 -13.66 7.78 -2.61
C SER A 62 -14.77 7.36 -1.66
N GLY A 63 -14.48 7.22 -0.36
CA GLY A 63 -15.48 6.91 0.67
C GLY A 63 -16.55 7.99 0.78
N SER A 64 -16.15 9.27 0.71
CA SER A 64 -17.10 10.40 0.68
C SER A 64 -18.00 10.35 -0.56
N ALA A 65 -17.43 10.09 -1.74
CA ALA A 65 -18.22 9.97 -2.98
C ALA A 65 -19.24 8.82 -2.90
N VAL A 66 -18.86 7.67 -2.34
CA VAL A 66 -19.77 6.53 -2.13
C VAL A 66 -20.88 6.90 -1.15
N ALA A 67 -20.58 7.66 -0.09
CA ALA A 67 -21.59 8.14 0.85
C ALA A 67 -22.64 9.04 0.15
N THR A 68 -22.21 9.98 -0.70
CA THR A 68 -23.11 10.82 -1.50
C THR A 68 -23.99 10.01 -2.44
N VAL A 69 -23.44 8.98 -3.09
CA VAL A 69 -24.23 8.08 -3.95
C VAL A 69 -25.27 7.30 -3.15
N ASN A 70 -24.92 6.84 -1.95
CA ASN A 70 -25.86 6.16 -1.07
C ASN A 70 -27.00 7.07 -0.60
N GLU A 71 -26.72 8.35 -0.30
CA GLU A 71 -27.75 9.35 0.00
C GLU A 71 -28.70 9.57 -1.18
N ALA A 72 -28.17 9.65 -2.41
CA ALA A 72 -28.98 9.75 -3.62
C ALA A 72 -29.92 8.54 -3.79
N PHE A 73 -29.44 7.32 -3.52
CA PHE A 73 -30.26 6.12 -3.55
C PHE A 73 -31.39 6.14 -2.50
N GLN A 74 -31.13 6.61 -1.28
CA GLN A 74 -32.17 6.77 -0.25
C GLN A 74 -33.24 7.79 -0.68
N GLY A 75 -32.83 8.86 -1.38
CA GLY A 75 -33.73 9.82 -1.99
C GLY A 75 -34.62 9.18 -3.06
N ILE A 76 -34.05 8.35 -3.94
CA ILE A 76 -34.80 7.61 -4.98
C ILE A 76 -35.78 6.62 -4.35
N GLU A 77 -35.37 5.89 -3.31
CA GLU A 77 -36.23 4.95 -2.58
C GLU A 77 -37.45 5.67 -1.97
N THR A 78 -37.21 6.81 -1.31
CA THR A 78 -38.27 7.64 -0.72
C THR A 78 -39.23 8.18 -1.78
N SER A 79 -38.69 8.69 -2.89
CA SER A 79 -39.49 9.17 -4.02
C SER A 79 -40.34 8.03 -4.61
N SER A 80 -39.74 6.86 -4.81
CA SER A 80 -40.42 5.69 -5.38
C SER A 80 -41.59 5.22 -4.52
N ARG A 81 -41.43 5.20 -3.18
CA ARG A 81 -42.54 4.92 -2.25
C ARG A 81 -43.70 5.89 -2.42
N ARG A 82 -43.39 7.20 -2.50
CA ARG A 82 -44.41 8.22 -2.70
C ARG A 82 -45.14 8.05 -4.04
N VAL A 83 -44.43 7.67 -5.11
CA VAL A 83 -45.07 7.35 -6.40
C VAL A 83 -45.95 6.10 -6.27
N ALA A 84 -45.50 5.06 -5.56
CA ALA A 84 -46.31 3.85 -5.33
C ALA A 84 -47.64 4.17 -4.63
N ASP A 85 -47.62 5.04 -3.61
CA ASP A 85 -48.82 5.50 -2.91
C ASP A 85 -49.78 6.24 -3.86
N ILE A 86 -49.26 7.12 -4.71
CA ILE A 86 -50.06 7.84 -5.72
C ILE A 86 -50.70 6.87 -6.71
N VAL A 87 -49.93 5.88 -7.19
CA VAL A 87 -50.42 4.85 -8.12
C VAL A 87 -51.51 3.99 -7.48
N GLN A 88 -51.41 3.71 -6.18
CA GLN A 88 -52.48 3.04 -5.43
C GLN A 88 -53.77 3.86 -5.37
N VAL A 89 -53.68 5.18 -5.16
CA VAL A 89 -54.84 6.07 -5.23
C VAL A 89 -55.46 6.09 -6.63
N ILE A 90 -54.65 6.13 -7.69
CA ILE A 90 -55.12 6.10 -9.08
C ILE A 90 -55.87 4.79 -9.39
N GLU A 91 -55.34 3.65 -8.96
CA GLU A 91 -56.03 2.36 -9.10
C GLU A 91 -57.37 2.36 -8.36
N GLY A 92 -57.43 2.94 -7.15
CA GLY A 92 -58.66 3.14 -6.40
C GLY A 92 -59.69 4.00 -7.13
N ILE A 93 -59.27 5.11 -7.73
CA ILE A 93 -60.13 5.99 -8.55
C ILE A 93 -60.64 5.24 -9.78
N ALA A 94 -59.78 4.49 -10.47
CA ALA A 94 -60.15 3.70 -11.63
C ALA A 94 -61.19 2.63 -11.26
N PHE A 95 -61.01 1.96 -10.11
CA PHE A 95 -61.98 1.00 -9.59
C PHE A 95 -63.33 1.63 -9.27
N GLN A 96 -63.34 2.76 -8.55
CA GLN A 96 -64.57 3.51 -8.24
C GLN A 96 -65.29 3.97 -9.51
N THR A 97 -64.54 4.48 -10.49
CA THR A 97 -65.08 4.90 -11.81
C THR A 97 -65.71 3.73 -12.55
N ASN A 98 -65.08 2.56 -12.52
CA ASN A 98 -65.63 1.33 -13.12
C ASN A 98 -66.95 0.90 -12.45
N ILE A 99 -67.06 1.02 -11.12
CA ILE A 99 -68.32 0.72 -10.40
C ILE A 99 -69.40 1.76 -10.71
N LEU A 100 -69.06 3.05 -10.74
CA LEU A 100 -69.98 4.13 -11.12
C LEU A 100 -70.52 3.94 -12.55
N ALA A 101 -69.65 3.61 -13.50
CA ALA A 101 -70.02 3.34 -14.87
C ALA A 101 -70.92 2.11 -15.01
N LEU A 102 -70.65 1.05 -14.23
CA LEU A 102 -71.53 -0.12 -14.16
C LEU A 102 -72.92 0.25 -13.66
N ASN A 103 -73.02 1.01 -12.56
CA ASN A 103 -74.31 1.46 -12.02
C ASN A 103 -75.07 2.33 -13.03
N ALA A 104 -74.39 3.23 -13.74
CA ALA A 104 -74.97 4.05 -14.79
C ALA A 104 -75.49 3.21 -15.97
N ALA A 105 -74.75 2.17 -16.37
CA ALA A 105 -75.19 1.25 -17.42
C ALA A 105 -76.46 0.47 -17.02
N VAL A 106 -76.56 0.06 -15.75
CA VAL A 106 -77.75 -0.61 -15.20
C VAL A 106 -78.96 0.34 -15.19
N GLU A 107 -78.79 1.58 -14.74
CA GLU A 107 -79.90 2.55 -14.71
C GLU A 107 -80.33 2.98 -16.12
N ALA A 108 -79.37 3.10 -17.05
CA ALA A 108 -79.65 3.35 -18.46
C ALA A 108 -80.45 2.20 -19.11
N ALA A 109 -80.14 0.95 -18.78
CA ALA A 109 -80.93 -0.20 -19.21
C ALA A 109 -82.35 -0.18 -18.62
N ARG A 110 -82.50 0.29 -17.38
CA ARG A 110 -83.79 0.44 -16.69
C ARG A 110 -84.68 1.50 -17.33
N ALA A 111 -84.10 2.56 -17.89
CA ALA A 111 -84.81 3.63 -18.62
C ALA A 111 -85.25 3.24 -20.06
N GLY A 112 -84.90 2.03 -20.53
CA GLY A 112 -85.31 1.53 -21.85
C GLY A 112 -84.76 2.37 -23.01
N GLU A 113 -85.59 2.67 -24.00
CA GLU A 113 -85.19 3.42 -25.21
C GLU A 113 -84.63 4.81 -24.90
N GLN A 114 -85.11 5.47 -23.85
CA GLN A 114 -84.65 6.81 -23.44
C GLN A 114 -83.23 6.78 -22.83
N GLY A 115 -82.77 5.61 -22.37
CA GLY A 115 -81.45 5.42 -21.76
C GLY A 115 -80.35 5.01 -22.75
N ARG A 116 -80.67 4.76 -24.03
CA ARG A 116 -79.71 4.22 -25.01
C ARG A 116 -78.42 5.03 -25.14
N GLY A 117 -78.53 6.36 -25.20
CA GLY A 117 -77.37 7.25 -25.26
C GLY A 117 -76.50 7.18 -24.00
N PHE A 118 -77.13 7.13 -22.82
CA PHE A 118 -76.43 6.98 -21.55
C PHE A 118 -75.73 5.64 -21.39
N ALA A 119 -76.32 4.55 -21.91
CA ALA A 119 -75.73 3.22 -21.88
C ALA A 119 -74.40 3.16 -22.66
N VAL A 120 -74.33 3.84 -23.81
CA VAL A 120 -73.09 3.91 -24.62
C VAL A 120 -72.00 4.67 -23.88
N VAL A 121 -72.33 5.85 -23.32
CA VAL A 121 -71.38 6.65 -22.53
C VAL A 121 -70.88 5.87 -21.31
N ALA A 122 -71.79 5.19 -20.60
CA ALA A 122 -71.42 4.35 -19.46
C ALA A 122 -70.46 3.20 -19.86
N GLY A 123 -70.67 2.59 -21.03
CA GLY A 123 -69.74 1.60 -21.59
C GLY A 123 -68.35 2.17 -21.87
N GLU A 124 -68.26 3.35 -22.47
CA GLU A 124 -66.99 4.01 -22.80
C GLU A 124 -66.22 4.43 -21.53
N VAL A 125 -66.92 5.01 -20.54
CA VAL A 125 -66.34 5.35 -19.23
C VAL A 125 -65.82 4.10 -18.53
N ARG A 126 -66.55 2.98 -18.61
CA ARG A 126 -66.11 1.70 -18.03
C ARG A 126 -64.84 1.19 -18.71
N ALA A 127 -64.78 1.22 -20.04
CA ALA A 127 -63.60 0.81 -20.80
C ALA A 127 -62.38 1.68 -20.46
N LEU A 128 -62.57 2.99 -20.33
CA LEU A 128 -61.52 3.93 -19.91
C LEU A 128 -61.01 3.62 -18.50
N ALA A 129 -61.93 3.36 -17.55
CA ALA A 129 -61.58 3.00 -16.18
C ALA A 129 -60.75 1.70 -16.11
N GLN A 130 -61.12 0.68 -16.88
CA GLN A 130 -60.33 -0.56 -16.99
C GLN A 130 -58.94 -0.33 -17.58
N ARG A 131 -58.83 0.52 -18.62
CA ARG A 131 -57.53 0.90 -19.20
C ARG A 131 -56.65 1.65 -18.20
N SER A 132 -57.21 2.59 -17.43
CA SER A 132 -56.49 3.30 -16.37
C SER A 132 -56.00 2.36 -15.27
N ALA A 133 -56.81 1.38 -14.86
CA ALA A 133 -56.39 0.37 -13.88
C ALA A 133 -55.23 -0.49 -14.40
N GLY A 134 -55.28 -0.91 -15.67
CA GLY A 134 -54.18 -1.63 -16.33
C GLY A 134 -52.88 -0.83 -16.34
N ALA A 135 -52.93 0.43 -16.78
CA ALA A 135 -51.77 1.31 -16.79
C ALA A 135 -51.21 1.57 -15.38
N ALA A 136 -52.07 1.77 -14.38
CA ALA A 136 -51.65 1.93 -12.99
C ALA A 136 -50.90 0.68 -12.48
N LYS A 137 -51.36 -0.52 -12.85
CA LYS A 137 -50.68 -1.77 -12.52
C LYS A 137 -49.29 -1.86 -13.15
N GLU A 138 -49.15 -1.54 -14.44
CA GLU A 138 -47.85 -1.53 -15.13
C GLU A 138 -46.87 -0.55 -14.48
N VAL A 139 -47.34 0.66 -14.13
CA VAL A 139 -46.50 1.65 -13.42
C VAL A 139 -46.06 1.12 -12.04
N ARG A 140 -46.94 0.45 -11.30
CA ARG A 140 -46.59 -0.18 -10.01
C ARG A 140 -45.50 -1.24 -10.17
N GLU A 141 -45.59 -2.08 -11.20
CA GLU A 141 -44.58 -3.10 -11.47
C GLU A 141 -43.21 -2.46 -11.76
N LEU A 142 -43.16 -1.39 -12.55
CA LEU A 142 -41.92 -0.62 -12.82
C LEU A 142 -41.33 0.03 -11.56
N ILE A 143 -42.17 0.57 -10.67
CA ILE A 143 -41.72 1.16 -9.40
C ILE A 143 -41.15 0.08 -8.48
N THR A 144 -41.80 -1.09 -8.43
CA THR A 144 -41.33 -2.24 -7.64
C THR A 144 -39.96 -2.71 -8.13
N ALA A 145 -39.81 -2.92 -9.44
CA ALA A 145 -38.53 -3.28 -10.03
C ALA A 145 -37.43 -2.22 -9.74
N SER A 146 -37.79 -0.93 -9.82
CA SER A 146 -36.84 0.16 -9.53
C SER A 146 -36.40 0.18 -8.06
N THR A 147 -37.32 -0.07 -7.13
CA THR A 147 -37.02 -0.13 -5.69
C THR A 147 -36.14 -1.33 -5.34
N ASP A 148 -36.39 -2.49 -5.94
CA ASP A 148 -35.53 -3.67 -5.80
C ASP A 148 -34.10 -3.40 -6.30
N GLN A 149 -33.97 -2.73 -7.46
CA GLN A 149 -32.66 -2.38 -8.04
C GLN A 149 -31.89 -1.37 -7.17
N VAL A 150 -32.59 -0.40 -6.55
CA VAL A 150 -31.98 0.54 -5.62
C VAL A 150 -31.51 -0.17 -4.34
N ALA A 151 -32.30 -1.11 -3.83
CA ALA A 151 -31.92 -1.90 -2.66
C ALA A 151 -30.66 -2.75 -2.90
N ASP A 152 -30.57 -3.46 -4.03
CA ASP A 152 -29.36 -4.20 -4.43
C ASP A 152 -28.16 -3.24 -4.60
N SER A 153 -28.38 -2.07 -5.21
CA SER A 153 -27.32 -1.07 -5.40
C SER A 153 -26.80 -0.53 -4.06
N SER A 154 -27.67 -0.26 -3.08
CA SER A 154 -27.27 0.17 -1.74
C SER A 154 -26.44 -0.91 -1.04
N GLN A 155 -26.84 -2.19 -1.14
CA GLN A 155 -26.06 -3.29 -0.57
C GLN A 155 -24.66 -3.39 -1.22
N ARG A 156 -24.55 -3.19 -2.53
CA ARG A 156 -23.25 -3.15 -3.21
C ARG A 156 -22.40 -1.97 -2.74
N MET A 157 -22.99 -0.79 -2.57
CA MET A 157 -22.28 0.39 -2.05
C MET A 157 -21.74 0.18 -0.63
N GLN A 158 -22.47 -0.53 0.24
CA GLN A 158 -21.97 -0.90 1.57
C GLN A 158 -20.72 -1.78 1.51
N ARG A 159 -20.66 -2.73 0.56
CA ARG A 159 -19.47 -3.57 0.34
C ARG A 159 -18.29 -2.75 -0.17
N VAL A 160 -18.54 -1.82 -1.09
CA VAL A 160 -17.51 -0.88 -1.58
C VAL A 160 -16.98 -0.03 -0.42
N ASN A 161 -17.86 0.52 0.43
CA ASN A 161 -17.44 1.30 1.59
C ASN A 161 -16.57 0.49 2.56
N THR A 162 -16.94 -0.77 2.81
CA THR A 162 -16.14 -1.69 3.64
C THR A 162 -14.75 -1.94 3.04
N ALA A 163 -14.67 -2.17 1.73
CA ALA A 163 -13.39 -2.36 1.04
C ALA A 163 -12.51 -1.10 1.08
N ILE A 164 -13.11 0.09 0.99
CA ILE A 164 -12.39 1.37 1.14
C ILE A 164 -11.84 1.49 2.56
N SER A 165 -12.63 1.19 3.60
CA SER A 165 -12.15 1.22 4.99
C SER A 165 -10.98 0.24 5.22
N GLN A 166 -11.08 -0.98 4.71
CA GLN A 166 -10.00 -1.96 4.77
C GLN A 166 -8.73 -1.46 4.07
N THR A 167 -8.87 -0.81 2.91
CA THR A 167 -7.74 -0.22 2.19
C THR A 167 -7.06 0.88 3.01
N VAL A 168 -7.83 1.76 3.65
CA VAL A 168 -7.29 2.81 4.53
C VAL A 168 -6.53 2.20 5.70
N ASP A 169 -7.08 1.16 6.32
CA ASP A 169 -6.42 0.46 7.42
C ASP A 169 -5.11 -0.20 6.99
N GLU A 170 -5.10 -0.92 5.86
CA GLU A 170 -3.91 -1.56 5.27
C GLU A 170 -2.80 -0.55 4.96
N VAL A 171 -3.16 0.58 4.35
CA VAL A 171 -2.22 1.68 4.09
C VAL A 171 -1.67 2.25 5.40
N GLY A 172 -2.50 2.34 6.45
CA GLY A 172 -2.06 2.72 7.79
C GLY A 172 -1.07 1.72 8.41
N GLN A 173 -1.24 0.41 8.19
CA GLN A 173 -0.27 -0.60 8.64
C GLN A 173 1.05 -0.50 7.86
N MET A 174 0.96 -0.31 6.54
CA MET A 174 2.12 -0.08 5.68
C MET A 174 2.93 1.13 6.16
N GLY A 175 2.26 2.24 6.53
CA GLY A 175 2.92 3.41 7.11
C GLY A 175 3.73 3.09 8.37
N ARG A 176 3.21 2.23 9.26
CA ARG A 176 3.97 1.77 10.44
C ARG A 176 5.19 0.93 10.05
N LEU A 177 5.06 -0.01 9.12
CA LEU A 177 6.19 -0.82 8.64
C LEU A 177 7.30 0.05 8.03
N VAL A 178 6.92 1.07 7.27
CA VAL A 178 7.85 2.02 6.66
C VAL A 178 8.58 2.88 7.71
N GLN A 179 7.89 3.25 8.80
CA GLN A 179 8.53 3.89 9.95
C GLN A 179 9.58 2.98 10.60
N HIS A 180 9.26 1.70 10.79
CA HIS A 180 10.22 0.71 11.31
C HIS A 180 11.43 0.53 10.38
N ILE A 181 11.23 0.46 9.06
CA ILE A 181 12.33 0.39 8.08
C ILE A 181 13.21 1.64 8.17
N SER A 182 12.59 2.83 8.25
CA SER A 182 13.34 4.09 8.36
C SER A 182 14.17 4.17 9.64
N GLN A 183 13.64 3.67 10.76
CA GLN A 183 14.38 3.56 12.01
C GLN A 183 15.54 2.57 11.90
N ALA A 184 15.28 1.35 11.41
CA ALA A 184 16.28 0.32 11.24
C ALA A 184 17.42 0.79 10.30
N ALA A 185 17.10 1.51 9.23
CA ALA A 185 18.10 2.07 8.33
C ALA A 185 19.00 3.10 9.03
N ARG A 186 18.45 3.96 9.91
CA ARG A 186 19.25 4.91 10.71
C ARG A 186 20.17 4.20 11.69
N GLU A 187 19.67 3.16 12.36
CA GLU A 187 20.46 2.33 13.28
C GLU A 187 21.59 1.59 12.53
N GLN A 188 21.30 1.04 11.34
CA GLN A 188 22.29 0.44 10.47
C GLN A 188 23.35 1.44 10.01
N SER A 189 22.96 2.67 9.60
CA SER A 189 23.92 3.71 9.24
C SER A 189 24.87 4.06 10.40
N ALA A 190 24.35 4.13 11.63
CA ALA A 190 25.20 4.35 12.81
C ALA A 190 26.17 3.19 13.03
N GLY A 191 25.69 1.94 12.95
CA GLY A 191 26.56 0.76 13.08
C GLY A 191 27.63 0.67 12.00
N ILE A 192 27.29 1.05 10.75
CA ILE A 192 28.25 1.13 9.64
C ILE A 192 29.33 2.18 9.92
N ALA A 193 28.97 3.34 10.49
CA ALA A 193 29.93 4.37 10.85
C ALA A 193 30.94 3.88 11.93
N ASP A 194 30.47 3.08 12.89
CA ASP A 194 31.34 2.48 13.90
C ASP A 194 32.28 1.42 13.29
N VAL A 195 31.77 0.57 12.40
CA VAL A 195 32.60 -0.41 11.67
C VAL A 195 33.65 0.30 10.81
N ASN A 196 33.27 1.36 10.09
CA ASN A 196 34.23 2.14 9.29
C ASN A 196 35.35 2.75 10.16
N ARG A 197 35.03 3.19 11.38
CA ARG A 197 36.04 3.68 12.33
C ARG A 197 37.01 2.57 12.74
N ALA A 198 36.49 1.38 13.04
CA ALA A 198 37.32 0.23 13.38
C ALA A 198 38.20 -0.24 12.20
N VAL A 199 37.67 -0.19 10.97
CA VAL A 199 38.43 -0.51 9.75
C VAL A 199 39.56 0.51 9.52
N ALA A 200 39.31 1.80 9.77
CA ALA A 200 40.34 2.83 9.68
C ALA A 200 41.46 2.64 10.73
N GLU A 201 41.11 2.21 11.95
CA GLU A 201 42.07 1.87 12.99
C GLU A 201 42.90 0.63 12.62
N LEU A 202 42.27 -0.40 12.04
CA LEU A 202 42.98 -1.57 11.51
C LEU A 202 43.92 -1.20 10.36
N ASP A 203 43.53 -0.27 9.48
CA ASP A 203 44.39 0.24 8.41
C ASP A 203 45.63 0.92 9.00
N HIS A 204 45.45 1.79 10.00
CA HIS A 204 46.55 2.45 10.71
C HIS A 204 47.51 1.44 11.34
N MET A 205 47.00 0.45 12.08
CA MET A 205 47.82 -0.61 12.68
C MET A 205 48.56 -1.43 11.62
N THR A 206 47.95 -1.65 10.46
CA THR A 206 48.57 -2.37 9.34
C THR A 206 49.73 -1.56 8.76
N GLN A 207 49.57 -0.25 8.62
CA GLN A 207 50.65 0.65 8.20
C GLN A 207 51.79 0.71 9.23
N GLU A 208 51.48 0.77 10.52
CA GLU A 208 52.48 0.70 11.59
C GLU A 208 53.25 -0.63 11.58
N ASN A 209 52.57 -1.76 11.38
CA ASN A 209 53.21 -3.06 11.25
C ASN A 209 54.17 -3.11 10.05
N SER A 210 53.77 -2.51 8.92
CA SER A 210 54.64 -2.42 7.74
C SER A 210 55.90 -1.61 8.03
N ALA A 211 55.77 -0.46 8.69
CA ALA A 211 56.91 0.35 9.12
C ALA A 211 57.80 -0.39 10.13
N LEU A 212 57.21 -1.13 11.07
CA LEU A 212 57.92 -1.92 12.06
C LEU A 212 58.71 -3.06 11.40
N VAL A 213 58.14 -3.72 10.39
CA VAL A 213 58.80 -4.75 9.59
C VAL A 213 60.02 -4.17 8.87
N GLU A 214 59.88 -3.02 8.21
CA GLU A 214 60.99 -2.34 7.52
C GLU A 214 62.11 -1.97 8.51
N GLN A 215 61.76 -1.38 9.65
CA GLN A 215 62.71 -1.02 10.69
C GLN A 215 63.42 -2.26 11.26
N THR A 216 62.68 -3.35 11.49
CA THR A 216 63.22 -4.61 12.00
C THR A 216 64.18 -5.24 10.99
N ALA A 217 63.85 -5.23 9.70
CA ALA A 217 64.72 -5.71 8.64
C ALA A 217 66.06 -4.94 8.61
N ALA A 218 66.02 -3.61 8.72
CA ALA A 218 67.22 -2.78 8.79
C ALA A 218 68.11 -3.07 10.03
N VAL A 219 67.48 -3.31 11.19
CA VAL A 219 68.20 -3.69 12.42
C VAL A 219 68.84 -5.08 12.28
N VAL A 220 68.12 -6.05 11.70
CA VAL A 220 68.64 -7.40 11.46
C VAL A 220 69.85 -7.38 10.51
N ASP A 221 69.79 -6.60 9.44
CA ASP A 221 70.94 -6.44 8.51
C ASP A 221 72.16 -5.85 9.24
N THR A 222 71.94 -4.80 10.04
CA THR A 222 73.01 -4.20 10.86
C THR A 222 73.62 -5.19 11.85
N LEU A 223 72.79 -6.00 12.52
CA LEU A 223 73.24 -7.05 13.45
C LEU A 223 74.03 -8.14 12.74
N GLN A 224 73.59 -8.55 11.54
CA GLN A 224 74.28 -9.53 10.72
C GLN A 224 75.67 -9.03 10.30
N GLN A 225 75.78 -7.80 9.82
CA GLN A 225 77.06 -7.16 9.49
C GLN A 225 78.02 -7.10 10.69
N ARG A 226 77.51 -6.70 11.87
CA ARG A 226 78.30 -6.68 13.12
C ARG A 226 78.76 -8.06 13.56
N SER A 227 77.90 -9.07 13.45
CA SER A 227 78.21 -10.46 13.81
C SER A 227 79.29 -11.05 12.88
N VAL A 228 79.21 -10.79 11.58
CA VAL A 228 80.25 -11.16 10.60
C VAL A 228 81.58 -10.49 10.94
N THR A 229 81.55 -9.19 11.26
CA THR A 229 82.74 -8.42 11.64
C THR A 229 83.38 -8.99 12.91
N LEU A 230 82.59 -9.28 13.94
CA LEU A 230 83.06 -9.87 15.20
C LEU A 230 83.68 -11.27 14.98
N LYS A 231 83.03 -12.12 14.16
CA LYS A 231 83.59 -13.43 13.76
C LYS A 231 84.95 -13.28 13.09
N ARG A 232 85.09 -12.31 12.18
CA ARG A 232 86.35 -12.03 11.47
C ARG A 232 87.43 -11.54 12.45
N SER A 233 87.09 -10.67 13.40
CA SER A 233 88.01 -10.23 14.45
C SER A 233 88.45 -11.38 15.36
N LEU A 234 87.54 -12.25 15.79
CA LEU A 234 87.88 -13.42 16.61
C LEU A 234 88.79 -14.43 15.87
N GLN A 235 88.68 -14.56 14.55
CA GLN A 235 89.60 -15.38 13.76
C GLN A 235 91.04 -14.86 13.78
N VAL A 236 91.26 -13.54 13.91
CA VAL A 236 92.61 -12.95 14.05
C VAL A 236 93.25 -13.31 15.39
N PHE A 237 92.45 -13.45 16.45
CA PHE A 237 92.94 -13.79 17.80
C PHE A 237 93.02 -15.30 18.07
N ARG A 238 92.61 -16.14 17.12
CA ARG A 238 92.68 -17.60 17.23
C ARG A 238 94.00 -18.09 16.62
N ILE A 239 95.09 -17.91 17.37
CA ILE A 239 96.40 -18.57 17.16
C ILE A 239 96.46 -19.81 18.04
#